data_AF-A0A352LPV5-F1
#
_entry.id   AF-A0A352LPV5-F1
#
_cell.length_a   1.000
_cell.length_b   1.000
_cell.length_c   1.000
_cell.angle_alpha   90.00
_cell.angle_beta   90.00
_cell.angle_gamma   90.00
#
_symmetry.space_group_name_H-M   'P 1'
#
loop_
_entity.id
_entity.type
_entity.pdbx_description
1 polymer ?
#
loop_
_entity_poly.entity_id
_entity_poly.type
_entity_poly.pdbx_seq_one_letter_code
_entity_poly.pdbx_strand_id
1 'polypeptide(L)'
;MALTTTKQRRVLGERLRDERERLGYTELQIAQLLGIPLEQYQAEERGEVDPGLFSMPRLDACGFDVLFIVTGTRNKPVQEESELLQRFRELSAKGRASIFMTLDALERLAPNLRQRIRQKIDDTFKDY
;
A
#
# COMPACT_ATOMS: atom_id res chain seq x y z
N MET A 1 -9.16 22.78 -8.89
CA MET A 1 -7.78 22.25 -8.98
C MET A 1 -7.31 21.97 -7.57
N ALA A 2 -6.92 20.74 -7.27
CA ALA A 2 -6.76 20.26 -5.90
C ALA A 2 -5.65 21.01 -5.15
N LEU A 3 -6.03 21.66 -4.04
CA LEU A 3 -5.15 22.35 -3.11
C LEU A 3 -4.53 21.32 -2.17
N THR A 4 -3.58 20.52 -2.65
CA THR A 4 -2.76 19.73 -1.72
C THR A 4 -1.95 20.70 -0.89
N THR A 5 -2.22 20.74 0.42
CA THR A 5 -1.53 21.66 1.33
C THR A 5 -0.02 21.37 1.31
N THR A 6 0.81 22.39 1.49
CA THR A 6 2.28 22.23 1.58
C THR A 6 2.68 21.17 2.62
N LYS A 7 1.88 21.03 3.70
CA LYS A 7 2.03 19.97 4.70
C LYS A 7 1.83 18.58 4.10
N GLN A 8 0.76 18.35 3.33
CA GLN A 8 0.49 17.06 2.69
C GLN A 8 1.58 16.67 1.69
N ARG A 9 2.09 17.61 0.88
CA ARG A 9 3.18 17.31 -0.06
C ARG A 9 4.45 16.88 0.66
N ARG A 10 4.80 17.54 1.76
CA ARG A 10 5.94 17.16 2.60
C ARG A 10 5.78 15.75 3.19
N VAL A 11 4.59 15.41 3.68
CA VAL A 11 4.30 14.06 4.20
C VAL A 11 4.43 12.99 3.12
N LEU A 12 3.99 13.27 1.88
CA LEU A 12 4.17 12.34 0.76
C LEU A 12 5.65 12.16 0.42
N GLY A 13 6.42 13.24 0.39
CA GLY A 13 7.87 13.19 0.16
C GLY A 13 8.60 12.39 1.25
N GLU A 14 8.22 12.57 2.52
CA GLU A 14 8.75 11.78 3.64
C GLU A 14 8.43 10.28 3.48
N ARG A 15 7.22 9.92 3.06
CA ARG A 15 6.87 8.50 2.81
C ARG A 15 7.60 7.90 1.61
N LEU A 16 7.84 8.69 0.56
CA LEU A 16 8.64 8.28 -0.59
C LEU A 16 10.08 7.96 -0.13
N ARG A 17 10.64 8.84 0.69
CA ARG A 17 11.97 8.64 1.31
C ARG A 17 12.01 7.40 2.20
N ASP A 18 11.02 7.21 3.06
CA ASP A 18 10.92 6.04 3.94
C ASP A 18 10.95 4.73 3.14
N GLU A 19 10.23 4.67 2.01
CA GLU A 19 10.23 3.49 1.15
C GLU A 19 11.57 3.29 0.43
N ARG A 20 12.19 4.37 -0.04
CA ARG A 20 13.52 4.27 -0.65
C ARG A 20 14.53 3.71 0.35
N GLU A 21 14.56 4.25 1.56
CA GLU A 21 15.47 3.84 2.62
C GLU A 21 15.18 2.41 3.08
N ARG A 22 13.90 2.00 3.17
CA ARG A 22 13.49 0.61 3.46
C ARG A 22 14.03 -0.38 2.43
N LEU A 23 14.08 0.01 1.16
CA LEU A 23 14.58 -0.81 0.06
C LEU A 23 16.12 -0.76 -0.08
N GLY A 24 16.79 0.11 0.67
CA GLY A 24 18.25 0.25 0.66
C GLY A 24 18.79 0.99 -0.57
N TYR A 25 17.95 1.74 -1.29
CA TYR A 25 18.38 2.51 -2.45
C TYR A 25 18.94 3.88 -2.05
N THR A 26 19.90 4.38 -2.82
CA THR A 26 20.30 5.80 -2.81
C THR A 26 19.36 6.64 -3.69
N GLU A 27 19.29 7.94 -3.44
CA GLU A 27 18.49 8.88 -4.26
C GLU A 27 18.89 8.79 -5.75
N LEU A 28 20.19 8.70 -6.04
CA LEU A 28 20.71 8.59 -7.40
C LEU A 28 20.28 7.30 -8.09
N GLN A 29 20.28 6.17 -7.38
CA GLN A 29 19.84 4.89 -7.94
C GLN A 29 18.38 4.95 -8.39
N ILE A 30 17.49 5.52 -7.57
CA ILE A 30 16.07 5.65 -7.93
C ILE A 30 15.85 6.67 -9.03
N ALA A 31 16.51 7.83 -8.97
CA ALA A 31 16.41 8.80 -10.05
C ALA A 31 16.78 8.19 -11.42
N GLN A 32 17.85 7.38 -11.47
CA GLN A 32 18.26 6.64 -12.67
C GLN A 32 17.22 5.61 -13.12
N LEU A 33 16.66 4.81 -12.20
CA LEU A 33 15.63 3.82 -12.51
C LEU A 33 14.32 4.45 -12.99
N LEU A 34 13.96 5.61 -12.43
CA LEU A 34 12.81 6.40 -12.86
C LEU A 34 13.08 7.16 -14.16
N GLY A 35 14.34 7.33 -14.57
CA GLY A 35 14.74 8.09 -15.75
C GLY A 35 14.53 9.59 -15.59
N ILE A 36 14.71 10.12 -14.37
CA ILE A 36 14.55 11.53 -14.03
C ILE A 36 15.87 12.12 -13.49
N PRO A 37 16.06 13.45 -13.54
CA PRO A 37 17.20 14.10 -12.89
C PRO A 37 17.22 13.85 -11.38
N LEU A 38 18.42 13.76 -10.79
CA LEU A 38 18.58 13.57 -9.34
C LEU A 38 17.90 14.71 -8.56
N GLU A 39 18.07 15.94 -9.01
CA GLU A 39 17.52 17.13 -8.37
C GLU A 39 15.99 17.10 -8.34
N GLN A 40 15.36 16.52 -9.38
CA GLN A 40 13.93 16.32 -9.43
C GLN A 40 13.49 15.32 -8.34
N TYR A 41 14.14 14.15 -8.27
CA TYR A 41 13.79 13.15 -7.26
C TYR A 41 13.99 13.69 -5.83
N GLN A 42 15.06 14.43 -5.59
CA GLN A 42 15.29 15.07 -4.29
C GLN A 42 14.21 16.12 -3.96
N ALA A 43 13.71 16.86 -4.95
CA ALA A 43 12.60 17.80 -4.77
C ALA A 43 11.28 17.09 -4.47
N GLU A 44 11.06 15.89 -5.04
CA GLU A 44 9.93 15.02 -4.73
C GLU A 44 9.99 14.53 -3.27
N GLU A 45 11.14 14.05 -2.79
CA GLU A 45 11.32 13.65 -1.37
C GLU A 45 11.17 14.83 -0.39
N ARG A 46 11.49 16.06 -0.82
CA ARG A 46 11.24 17.28 -0.01
C ARG A 46 9.78 17.75 -0.06
N GLY A 47 8.94 17.18 -0.91
CA GLY A 47 7.56 17.61 -1.13
C GLY A 47 7.44 18.96 -1.86
N GLU A 48 8.49 19.38 -2.56
CA GLU A 48 8.49 20.60 -3.37
C GLU A 48 7.78 20.36 -4.71
N VAL A 49 7.99 19.17 -5.28
CA VAL A 49 7.42 18.70 -6.55
C VAL A 49 6.58 17.44 -6.30
N ASP A 50 5.49 17.29 -7.03
CA ASP A 50 4.68 16.08 -7.00
C ASP A 50 5.29 15.03 -7.94
N PRO A 51 5.50 13.77 -7.50
CA PRO A 51 6.02 12.71 -8.37
C PRO A 51 5.13 12.42 -9.59
N GLY A 52 3.86 12.80 -9.54
CA GLY A 52 2.87 12.58 -10.58
C GLY A 52 2.37 11.13 -10.63
N LEU A 53 1.13 10.94 -11.10
CA LEU A 53 0.54 9.61 -11.25
C LEU A 53 1.35 8.68 -12.17
N PHE A 54 2.05 9.24 -13.15
CA PHE A 54 2.79 8.48 -14.16
C PHE A 54 4.12 7.88 -13.64
N SER A 55 4.65 8.35 -12.52
CA SER A 55 5.83 7.73 -11.89
C SER A 55 5.47 6.48 -11.07
N MET A 56 4.22 6.39 -10.61
CA MET A 56 3.74 5.33 -9.71
C MET A 56 3.98 3.90 -10.23
N PRO A 57 3.70 3.56 -11.50
CA PRO A 57 3.97 2.21 -12.00
C PRO A 57 5.47 1.85 -12.01
N ARG A 58 6.36 2.84 -12.20
CA ARG A 58 7.81 2.61 -12.15
C ARG A 58 8.29 2.45 -10.71
N LEU A 59 7.75 3.23 -9.78
CA LEU A 59 8.03 3.06 -8.34
C LEU A 59 7.60 1.67 -7.85
N ASP A 60 6.39 1.23 -8.23
CA ASP A 60 5.89 -0.13 -7.93
C ASP A 60 6.82 -1.21 -8.49
N ALA A 61 7.26 -1.07 -9.74
CA ALA A 61 8.22 -1.99 -10.36
C ALA A 61 9.59 -2.01 -9.65
N CYS A 62 9.97 -0.92 -8.98
CA CYS A 62 11.17 -0.84 -8.13
C CYS A 62 10.94 -1.38 -6.70
N GLY A 63 9.74 -1.87 -6.39
CA GLY A 63 9.40 -2.47 -5.09
C GLY A 63 8.91 -1.47 -4.03
N PHE A 64 8.61 -0.23 -4.40
CA PHE A 64 8.00 0.74 -3.49
C PHE A 64 6.56 0.34 -3.19
N ASP A 65 6.15 0.46 -1.93
CA ASP A 65 4.74 0.37 -1.56
C ASP A 65 4.02 1.68 -1.94
N VAL A 66 3.54 1.75 -3.18
CA VAL A 66 2.81 2.92 -3.72
C VAL A 66 1.57 3.23 -2.90
N LEU A 67 0.88 2.20 -2.39
CA LEU A 67 -0.30 2.38 -1.55
C LEU A 67 0.09 3.09 -0.26
N PHE A 68 1.18 2.68 0.40
CA PHE A 68 1.70 3.36 1.59
C PHE A 68 2.11 4.80 1.29
N ILE A 69 2.78 5.08 0.15
CA ILE A 69 3.18 6.46 -0.19
C ILE A 69 1.93 7.36 -0.25
N VAL A 70 0.93 6.95 -1.03
CA VAL A 70 -0.27 7.76 -1.26
C VAL A 70 -1.17 7.85 -0.03
N THR A 71 -1.37 6.73 0.67
CA THR A 71 -2.39 6.63 1.73
C THR A 71 -1.83 6.74 3.14
N GLY A 72 -0.54 6.48 3.34
CA GLY A 72 0.09 6.37 4.65
C GLY A 72 -0.12 5.04 5.37
N THR A 73 -0.91 4.15 4.79
CA THR A 73 -1.24 2.86 5.40
C THR A 73 -0.36 1.78 4.78
N ARG A 74 0.47 1.16 5.61
CA ARG A 74 1.24 -0.02 5.20
C ARG A 74 0.30 -1.21 5.15
N ASN A 75 0.09 -1.77 3.97
CA ASN A 75 -0.61 -3.03 3.85
C ASN A 75 0.40 -4.17 4.01
N LYS A 76 0.76 -4.47 5.26
CA LYS A 76 1.59 -5.64 5.58
C LYS A 76 0.66 -6.76 6.01
N PRO A 77 0.21 -7.64 5.09
CA PRO A 77 -0.41 -8.88 5.51
C PRO A 77 0.59 -9.64 6.40
N VAL A 78 0.15 -10.12 7.56
CA VAL A 78 0.99 -11.00 8.38
C VAL A 78 1.36 -12.25 7.57
N GLN A 79 2.40 -12.98 7.98
CA GLN A 79 2.90 -14.12 7.21
C GLN A 79 1.78 -15.14 6.92
N GLU A 80 0.90 -15.36 7.89
CA GLU A 80 -0.27 -16.24 7.78
C GLU A 80 -1.29 -15.74 6.75
N GLU A 81 -1.53 -14.42 6.67
CA GLU A 81 -2.44 -13.81 5.68
C GLU A 81 -1.86 -13.88 4.27
N SER A 82 -0.54 -13.66 4.14
CA SER A 82 0.18 -13.77 2.87
C SER A 82 0.13 -15.20 2.33
N GLU A 83 0.39 -16.18 3.20
CA GLU A 83 0.34 -17.60 2.86
C GLU A 83 -1.09 -18.05 2.50
N LEU A 84 -2.10 -17.60 3.26
CA LEU A 84 -3.50 -17.87 2.97
C LEU A 84 -3.90 -17.34 1.60
N LEU A 85 -3.53 -16.10 1.27
CA LEU A 85 -3.82 -15.47 -0.02
C LEU A 85 -3.13 -16.20 -1.17
N GLN A 86 -1.87 -16.60 -1.00
CA GLN A 86 -1.15 -17.36 -2.02
C GLN A 86 -1.84 -18.71 -2.30
N ARG A 87 -2.08 -19.50 -1.25
CA ARG A 87 -2.76 -20.80 -1.36
C ARG A 87 -4.16 -20.64 -1.95
N PHE A 88 -4.91 -19.60 -1.56
CA PHE A 88 -6.24 -19.32 -2.09
C PHE A 88 -6.23 -19.02 -3.60
N ARG A 89 -5.25 -18.26 -4.10
CA ARG A 89 -5.12 -17.92 -5.53
C ARG A 89 -4.85 -19.16 -6.40
N GLU A 90 -4.18 -20.16 -5.84
CA GLU A 90 -3.86 -21.43 -6.51
C GLU A 90 -5.04 -22.42 -6.53
N LEU A 91 -6.10 -22.19 -5.74
CA LEU A 91 -7.25 -23.09 -5.69
C LEU A 91 -8.14 -23.02 -6.95
N SER A 92 -8.73 -24.18 -7.27
CA SER A 92 -9.85 -24.28 -8.21
C SER A 92 -11.08 -23.51 -7.71
N ALA A 93 -12.02 -23.22 -8.60
CA ALA A 93 -13.27 -22.54 -8.24
C ALA A 93 -14.04 -23.27 -7.12
N LYS A 94 -14.05 -24.61 -7.14
CA LYS A 94 -14.65 -25.44 -6.09
C LYS A 94 -13.91 -25.31 -4.75
N GLY A 95 -12.57 -25.26 -4.80
CA GLY A 95 -11.74 -25.05 -3.60
C GLY A 95 -12.00 -23.69 -2.95
N ARG A 96 -12.05 -22.62 -3.76
CA ARG A 96 -12.37 -21.27 -3.27
C ARG A 96 -13.78 -21.20 -2.66
N ALA A 97 -14.77 -21.82 -3.30
CA ALA A 97 -16.15 -21.88 -2.77
C ALA A 97 -16.22 -22.59 -1.42
N SER A 98 -15.45 -23.67 -1.22
CA SER A 98 -15.38 -24.39 0.06
C SER A 98 -14.82 -23.53 1.20
N ILE A 99 -13.85 -22.65 0.90
CA ILE A 99 -13.31 -21.72 1.91
C ILE A 99 -14.39 -20.72 2.34
N PHE A 100 -15.15 -20.15 1.40
CA PHE A 100 -16.27 -19.26 1.74
C PHE A 100 -17.36 -19.97 2.54
N MET A 101 -17.73 -21.20 2.19
CA MET A 101 -18.69 -21.99 2.98
C MET A 101 -18.20 -22.23 4.42
N THR A 102 -16.90 -22.45 4.60
CA THR A 102 -16.30 -22.65 5.92
C THR A 102 -16.30 -21.35 6.72
N LEU A 103 -15.95 -20.23 6.09
CA LEU A 103 -16.04 -18.90 6.69
C LEU A 103 -17.48 -18.56 7.12
N ASP A 104 -18.46 -18.80 6.26
CA ASP A 104 -19.88 -18.60 6.56
C ASP A 104 -20.33 -19.44 7.76
N ALA A 105 -19.86 -20.68 7.86
CA ALA A 105 -20.15 -21.56 8.99
C ALA A 105 -19.52 -21.05 10.29
N LEU A 106 -18.27 -20.57 10.24
CA LEU A 106 -17.58 -19.97 11.38
C LEU A 106 -18.25 -18.67 11.84
N GLU A 107 -18.71 -17.83 10.90
CA GLU A 107 -19.46 -16.60 11.21
C GLU A 107 -20.80 -16.91 11.92
N ARG A 108 -21.49 -17.98 11.54
CA ARG A 108 -22.71 -18.43 12.23
C ARG A 108 -22.45 -18.88 13.66
N LEU A 109 -21.28 -19.48 13.91
CA LEU A 109 -20.87 -19.93 15.25
C LEU A 109 -20.31 -18.78 16.11
N ALA A 110 -19.85 -17.69 15.48
CA ALA A 110 -19.33 -16.50 16.13
C ALA A 110 -19.99 -15.23 15.53
N PRO A 111 -21.25 -14.91 15.90
CA PRO A 111 -22.05 -13.87 15.23
C PRO A 111 -21.43 -12.47 15.29
N ASN A 112 -20.55 -12.22 16.26
CA ASN A 112 -19.85 -10.95 16.43
C ASN A 112 -18.66 -10.79 15.48
N LEU A 113 -18.21 -11.86 14.79
CA LEU A 113 -17.05 -11.82 13.91
C LEU A 113 -17.27 -10.87 12.73
N ARG A 114 -18.45 -10.96 12.10
CA ARG A 114 -18.84 -10.09 10.99
C ARG A 114 -18.92 -8.62 11.40
N GLN A 115 -19.44 -8.34 12.60
CA GLN A 115 -19.50 -6.99 13.14
C GLN A 115 -18.11 -6.44 13.47
N ARG A 116 -17.22 -7.26 14.04
CA ARG A 116 -15.83 -6.88 14.34
C ARG A 116 -15.00 -6.65 13.09
N ILE A 117 -15.16 -7.47 12.05
CA ILE A 117 -14.51 -7.28 10.75
C ILE A 117 -14.97 -5.96 10.13
N ARG A 118 -16.29 -5.71 10.13
CA ARG A 118 -16.86 -4.47 9.57
C ARG A 118 -16.40 -3.22 10.34
N GLN A 119 -16.40 -3.28 11.68
CA GLN A 119 -15.89 -2.19 12.52
C GLN A 119 -14.41 -1.91 12.28
N LYS A 120 -13.54 -2.94 12.19
CA LYS A 120 -12.13 -2.75 11.86
C LYS A 120 -11.93 -2.09 10.50
N ILE A 121 -12.73 -2.47 9.50
CA ILE A 121 -12.69 -1.87 8.17
C ILE A 121 -13.11 -0.40 8.25
N ASP A 122 -14.25 -0.09 8.88
CA ASP A 122 -14.75 1.29 9.02
C ASP A 122 -13.80 2.19 9.83
N ASP A 123 -13.18 1.68 10.89
CA ASP A 123 -12.19 2.41 11.70
C ASP A 123 -10.92 2.72 10.88
N THR A 124 -10.53 1.84 9.95
CA THR A 124 -9.39 2.08 9.04
C THR A 124 -9.67 3.24 8.07
N PHE A 125 -10.93 3.59 7.82
CA PHE A 125 -11.33 4.65 6.89
C PHE A 125 -11.78 5.95 7.57
N LYS A 126 -11.89 5.98 8.91
CA LYS A 126 -12.32 7.16 9.68
C LYS A 126 -11.23 8.22 9.87
N ASP A 127 -9.97 7.86 9.66
CA ASP A 127 -8.81 8.74 9.84
C ASP A 127 -8.40 9.47 8.54
N TYR A 128 -9.28 9.49 7.53
CA TYR A 128 -9.12 10.21 6.25
C TYR A 128 -10.17 11.32 6.11
#